data_AF-A0A5N8XWI5-F1
#
_entry.id   AF-A0A5N8XWI5-F1
#
_cell.length_a   1.000
_cell.length_b   1.000
_cell.length_c   1.000
_cell.angle_alpha   90.00
_cell.angle_beta   90.00
_cell.angle_gamma   90.00
#
_symmetry.space_group_name_H-M   'P 1'
#
loop_
_entity.id
_entity.type
_entity.pdbx_description
1 polymer ?
#
loop_
_entity_poly.entity_id
_entity_poly.type
_entity_poly.pdbx_seq_one_letter_code
_entity_poly.pdbx_strand_id
1 'polypeptide(L)'
;MRDQATPLVRDLVRIPSVNPRNAPGDGGETAVAEYVRDWLARHGVHAELHEVLPGRCNVVAVVPGRSAAAVLLETHLDTVETDGMTVPPYEGEVRGGRLYGRGACDAKGPLGAFMLAAVELARGEPPPYTVVLAGVCDEEHDYRGVLHLLNTLGDRPVVGALVGEPTGLVPATAHKGVVRYTVRTHGRAGHSSRPEDAVNAISLMAPVLAHLAA
;
A
#
# COMPACT_ATOMS: atom_id res chain seq x y z
N MET A 1 16.32 17.95 -7.18
CA MET A 1 14.97 17.34 -7.30
C MET A 1 13.92 17.77 -6.28
N ARG A 2 14.22 18.52 -5.20
CA ARG A 2 13.21 18.86 -4.15
C ARG A 2 11.93 19.52 -4.69
N ASP A 3 12.05 20.38 -5.70
CA ASP A 3 10.89 21.06 -6.30
C ASP A 3 9.97 20.13 -7.10
N GLN A 4 10.41 18.89 -7.40
CA GLN A 4 9.61 17.88 -8.09
C GLN A 4 8.77 17.01 -7.15
N ALA A 5 9.02 17.05 -5.83
CA ALA A 5 8.31 16.19 -4.88
C ALA A 5 6.80 16.46 -4.86
N THR A 6 6.40 17.73 -4.77
CA THR A 6 4.98 18.09 -4.72
C THR A 6 4.25 17.74 -6.04
N PRO A 7 4.76 18.10 -7.23
CA PRO A 7 4.17 17.65 -8.50
C PRO A 7 4.06 16.12 -8.63
N LEU A 8 5.11 15.38 -8.27
CA LEU A 8 5.14 13.92 -8.37
C LEU A 8 4.08 13.27 -7.47
N VAL A 9 4.04 13.65 -6.18
CA VAL A 9 3.06 13.10 -5.24
C VAL A 9 1.65 13.48 -5.64
N ARG A 10 1.45 14.69 -6.19
CA ARG A 10 0.16 15.12 -6.73
C ARG A 10 -0.31 14.24 -7.88
N ASP A 11 0.56 13.91 -8.82
CA ASP A 11 0.23 13.03 -9.93
C ASP A 11 -0.09 11.61 -9.44
N LEU A 12 0.66 11.08 -8.47
CA LEU A 12 0.34 9.80 -7.84
C LEU A 12 -1.05 9.83 -7.18
N VAL A 13 -1.38 10.89 -6.42
CA VAL A 13 -2.68 11.06 -5.76
C VAL A 13 -3.84 11.09 -6.76
N ARG A 14 -3.62 11.66 -7.95
CA ARG A 14 -4.61 11.74 -9.03
C ARG A 14 -4.98 10.39 -9.64
N ILE A 15 -4.21 9.34 -9.38
CA ILE A 15 -4.48 7.99 -9.86
C ILE A 15 -5.22 7.22 -8.76
N PRO A 16 -6.53 6.94 -8.88
CA PRO A 16 -7.23 6.14 -7.90
C PRO A 16 -6.62 4.73 -7.82
N SER A 17 -6.34 4.28 -6.60
CA SER A 17 -5.75 2.96 -6.33
C SER A 17 -6.36 2.35 -5.07
N VAL A 18 -7.68 2.44 -4.93
CA VAL A 18 -8.37 1.86 -3.77
C VAL A 18 -8.23 0.33 -3.80
N ASN A 19 -7.90 -0.26 -2.66
CA ASN A 19 -7.84 -1.72 -2.52
C ASN A 19 -9.24 -2.33 -2.76
N PRO A 20 -9.42 -3.24 -3.73
CA PRO A 20 -10.74 -3.76 -4.13
C PRO A 20 -11.30 -4.85 -3.19
N ARG A 21 -10.91 -4.87 -1.91
CA ARG A 21 -11.35 -5.89 -0.92
C ARG A 21 -12.87 -6.04 -0.79
N ASN A 22 -13.62 -4.94 -0.99
CA ASN A 22 -15.07 -4.90 -0.83
C ASN A 22 -15.84 -5.05 -2.15
N ALA A 23 -15.15 -4.93 -3.30
CA ALA A 23 -15.73 -5.03 -4.64
C ALA A 23 -14.65 -5.49 -5.65
N PRO A 24 -14.39 -6.81 -5.75
CA PRO A 24 -13.37 -7.34 -6.66
C PRO A 24 -13.64 -6.92 -8.11
N GLY A 25 -12.67 -6.25 -8.74
CA GLY A 25 -12.75 -5.79 -10.14
C GLY A 25 -12.91 -4.28 -10.32
N ASP A 26 -13.29 -3.53 -9.27
CA ASP A 26 -13.31 -2.07 -9.29
C ASP A 26 -12.07 -1.50 -8.57
N GLY A 27 -11.16 -0.87 -9.31
CA GLY A 27 -9.95 -0.23 -8.75
C GLY A 27 -8.70 -1.10 -8.84
N GLY A 28 -7.85 -1.04 -7.81
CA GLY A 28 -6.54 -1.70 -7.79
C GLY A 28 -5.35 -0.81 -8.19
N GLU A 29 -4.17 -1.40 -8.18
CA GLU A 29 -2.90 -0.68 -8.08
C GLU A 29 -2.16 -0.56 -9.41
N THR A 30 -2.58 -1.30 -10.43
CA THR A 30 -1.82 -1.43 -11.68
C THR A 30 -1.63 -0.08 -12.38
N ALA A 31 -2.64 0.78 -12.41
CA ALA A 31 -2.49 2.11 -13.01
C ALA A 31 -1.43 2.98 -12.32
N VAL A 32 -1.33 2.92 -10.98
CA VAL A 32 -0.28 3.64 -10.25
C VAL A 32 1.08 2.94 -10.41
N ALA A 33 1.12 1.61 -10.45
CA ALA A 33 2.32 0.83 -10.72
C ALA A 33 2.92 1.16 -12.10
N GLU A 34 2.07 1.22 -13.13
CA GLU A 34 2.43 1.63 -14.50
C GLU A 34 2.95 3.06 -14.52
N TYR A 35 2.28 3.99 -13.83
CA TYR A 35 2.77 5.37 -13.72
C TYR A 35 4.16 5.43 -13.08
N VAL A 36 4.39 4.69 -11.98
CA VAL A 36 5.70 4.63 -11.32
C VAL A 36 6.76 4.09 -12.27
N ARG A 37 6.48 2.98 -12.97
CA ARG A 37 7.37 2.39 -13.98
C ARG A 37 7.74 3.40 -15.06
N ASP A 38 6.74 4.02 -15.67
CA ASP A 38 6.94 4.93 -16.80
C ASP A 38 7.63 6.23 -16.35
N TRP A 39 7.30 6.72 -15.15
CA TRP A 39 7.95 7.87 -14.56
C TRP A 39 9.44 7.58 -14.31
N LEU A 40 9.79 6.44 -13.69
CA LEU A 40 11.17 6.05 -13.45
C LEU A 40 11.94 5.87 -14.77
N ALA A 41 11.34 5.21 -15.76
CA ALA A 41 11.95 4.99 -17.07
C ALA A 41 12.31 6.30 -17.77
N ARG A 42 11.40 7.30 -17.75
CA ARG A 42 11.68 8.66 -18.26
C ARG A 42 12.83 9.37 -17.53
N HIS A 43 13.17 8.93 -16.33
CA HIS A 43 14.26 9.46 -15.52
C HIS A 43 15.51 8.56 -15.50
N GLY A 44 15.56 7.54 -16.36
CA GLY A 44 16.73 6.68 -16.54
C GLY A 44 16.82 5.50 -15.57
N VAL A 45 15.75 5.19 -14.83
CA VAL A 45 15.67 4.05 -13.92
C VAL A 45 14.70 3.02 -14.47
N HIS A 46 15.18 1.80 -14.74
CA HIS A 46 14.33 0.70 -15.18
C HIS A 46 13.52 0.14 -14.01
N ALA A 47 12.25 -0.16 -14.25
CA ALA A 47 11.36 -0.81 -13.31
C ALA A 47 10.52 -1.87 -14.03
N GLU A 48 10.17 -2.93 -13.31
CA GLU A 48 9.37 -4.06 -13.79
C GLU A 48 8.05 -4.12 -13.03
N LEU A 49 7.00 -4.57 -13.72
CA LEU A 49 5.72 -4.88 -13.07
C LEU A 49 5.65 -6.38 -12.81
N HIS A 50 5.34 -6.74 -11.58
CA HIS A 50 5.12 -8.14 -11.20
C HIS A 50 3.66 -8.32 -10.87
N GLU A 51 2.93 -9.10 -11.68
CA GLU A 51 1.53 -9.42 -11.40
C GLU A 51 1.46 -10.36 -10.18
N VAL A 52 0.80 -9.91 -9.12
CA VAL A 52 0.68 -10.64 -7.84
C VAL A 52 -0.69 -11.28 -7.71
N LEU A 53 -1.72 -10.57 -8.15
CA LEU A 53 -3.10 -11.01 -8.23
C LEU A 53 -3.63 -10.64 -9.62
N PRO A 54 -4.72 -11.27 -10.11
CA PRO A 54 -5.28 -10.96 -11.41
C PRO A 54 -5.49 -9.45 -11.60
N GLY A 55 -4.71 -8.85 -12.51
CA GLY A 55 -4.77 -7.42 -12.82
C GLY A 55 -4.23 -6.47 -11.73
N ARG A 56 -3.50 -6.95 -10.73
CA ARG A 56 -2.89 -6.14 -9.66
C ARG A 56 -1.40 -6.44 -9.55
N CYS A 57 -0.59 -5.41 -9.78
CA CYS A 57 0.86 -5.54 -9.88
C CYS A 57 1.58 -4.83 -8.73
N ASN A 58 2.70 -5.42 -8.32
CA ASN A 58 3.80 -4.67 -7.72
C ASN A 58 4.58 -3.94 -8.84
N VAL A 59 5.31 -2.89 -8.48
CA VAL A 59 6.37 -2.28 -9.31
C VAL A 59 7.70 -2.38 -8.58
N VAL A 60 8.74 -2.87 -9.25
CA VAL A 60 10.06 -3.07 -8.66
C VAL A 60 11.13 -2.41 -9.53
N ALA A 61 11.94 -1.53 -8.96
CA ALA A 61 13.08 -0.92 -9.63
C ALA A 61 14.39 -1.25 -8.92
N VAL A 62 15.46 -1.44 -9.68
CA VAL A 62 16.78 -1.79 -9.12
C VAL A 62 17.81 -0.76 -9.57
N VAL A 63 18.43 -0.09 -8.61
CA VAL A 63 19.58 0.80 -8.82
C VAL A 63 20.85 0.03 -8.41
N PRO A 64 21.71 -0.37 -9.37
CA PRO A 64 22.90 -1.14 -9.06
C PRO A 64 23.87 -0.39 -8.14
N GLY A 65 24.34 -1.08 -7.09
CA GLY A 65 25.40 -0.59 -6.22
C GLY A 65 26.73 -1.31 -6.45
N ARG A 66 27.75 -0.95 -5.67
CA ARG A 66 29.05 -1.63 -5.65
C ARG A 66 28.98 -3.05 -5.06
N SER A 67 27.95 -3.32 -4.26
CA SER A 67 27.61 -4.64 -3.74
C SER A 67 26.25 -5.10 -4.29
N ALA A 68 26.13 -6.40 -4.54
CA ALA A 68 24.85 -7.03 -4.90
C ALA A 68 23.88 -7.14 -3.71
N ALA A 69 24.39 -7.05 -2.48
CA ALA A 69 23.54 -6.94 -1.29
C ALA A 69 22.73 -5.64 -1.36
N ALA A 70 21.48 -5.69 -0.91
CA ALA A 70 20.51 -4.64 -1.15
C ALA A 70 20.03 -3.91 0.11
N VAL A 71 19.74 -2.63 -0.06
CA VAL A 71 18.83 -1.87 0.81
C VAL A 71 17.48 -1.81 0.11
N LEU A 72 16.42 -2.18 0.82
CA LEU A 72 15.04 -2.14 0.33
C LEU A 72 14.40 -0.80 0.69
N LEU A 73 13.82 -0.11 -0.29
CA LEU A 73 12.89 1.02 -0.12
C LEU A 73 11.51 0.52 -0.52
N GLU A 74 10.66 0.22 0.45
CA GLU A 74 9.38 -0.43 0.20
C GLU A 74 8.23 0.41 0.76
N THR A 75 7.14 0.48 0.02
CA THR A 75 5.89 1.13 0.41
C THR A 75 4.76 0.56 -0.42
N HIS A 76 3.52 0.77 0.00
CA HIS A 76 2.36 0.29 -0.74
C HIS A 76 1.78 1.29 -1.75
N LEU A 77 1.07 0.75 -2.74
CA LEU A 77 0.44 1.46 -3.85
C LEU A 77 -1.06 1.70 -3.62
N ASP A 78 -1.69 0.78 -2.90
CA ASP A 78 -3.11 0.83 -2.61
C ASP A 78 -3.44 1.84 -1.53
N THR A 79 -4.71 2.16 -1.44
CA THR A 79 -5.24 3.06 -0.42
C THR A 79 -6.58 2.54 0.09
N VAL A 80 -6.98 2.91 1.29
CA VAL A 80 -8.36 2.72 1.76
C VAL A 80 -9.39 3.54 0.97
N GLU A 81 -10.67 3.29 1.24
CA GLU A 81 -11.81 3.98 0.65
C GLU A 81 -11.80 5.50 0.93
N THR A 82 -12.66 6.21 0.20
CA THR A 82 -12.74 7.69 0.23
C THR A 82 -13.98 8.20 0.97
N ASP A 83 -14.80 7.30 1.50
CA ASP A 83 -15.98 7.63 2.27
C ASP A 83 -15.65 8.55 3.46
N GLY A 84 -16.43 9.61 3.62
CA GLY A 84 -16.27 10.58 4.70
C GLY A 84 -15.18 11.63 4.48
N MET A 85 -14.46 11.63 3.35
CA MET A 85 -13.52 12.71 3.03
C MET A 85 -14.25 14.04 2.79
N THR A 86 -13.70 15.12 3.36
CA THR A 86 -14.21 16.50 3.24
C THR A 86 -13.56 17.31 2.12
N VAL A 87 -12.59 16.71 1.44
CA VAL A 87 -11.88 17.26 0.28
C VAL A 87 -11.97 16.27 -0.88
N PRO A 88 -11.92 16.74 -2.14
CA PRO A 88 -11.85 15.84 -3.29
C PRO A 88 -10.64 14.88 -3.16
N PRO A 89 -10.85 13.56 -3.19
CA PRO A 89 -9.81 12.59 -2.83
C PRO A 89 -8.63 12.57 -3.81
N TYR A 90 -8.88 12.89 -5.08
CA TYR A 90 -7.91 12.68 -6.17
C TYR A 90 -7.47 13.98 -6.87
N GLU A 91 -7.75 15.16 -6.33
CA GLU A 91 -7.32 16.43 -6.96
C GLU A 91 -5.88 16.82 -6.62
N GLY A 92 -5.41 16.36 -5.45
CA GLY A 92 -4.09 16.69 -4.90
C GLY A 92 -3.93 18.19 -4.66
N GLU A 93 -4.90 18.81 -3.98
CA GLU A 93 -4.89 20.25 -3.68
C GLU A 93 -3.71 20.59 -2.76
N VAL A 94 -2.97 21.66 -3.08
CA VAL A 94 -1.90 22.17 -2.21
C VAL A 94 -2.38 23.44 -1.54
N ARG A 95 -2.52 23.40 -0.20
CA ARG A 95 -3.01 24.52 0.60
C ARG A 95 -2.23 24.64 1.89
N GLY A 96 -1.73 25.84 2.20
CA GLY A 96 -0.98 26.10 3.44
C GLY A 96 0.26 25.22 3.61
N GLY A 97 0.97 24.90 2.51
CA GLY A 97 2.16 24.04 2.54
C GLY A 97 1.88 22.55 2.72
N ARG A 98 0.61 22.11 2.63
CA ARG A 98 0.20 20.71 2.71
C ARG A 98 -0.46 20.27 1.41
N LEU A 99 -0.22 19.02 1.02
CA LEU A 99 -0.92 18.36 -0.09
C LEU A 99 -2.07 17.52 0.47
N TYR A 100 -3.28 17.73 -0.04
CA TYR A 100 -4.50 17.06 0.37
C TYR A 100 -4.97 16.09 -0.71
N GLY A 101 -5.23 14.85 -0.30
CA GLY A 101 -5.79 13.80 -1.15
C GLY A 101 -5.58 12.41 -0.55
N ARG A 102 -6.34 11.43 -1.03
CA ARG A 102 -6.21 10.02 -0.64
C ARG A 102 -4.85 9.51 -1.13
N GLY A 103 -4.09 8.90 -0.23
CA GLY A 103 -2.75 8.45 -0.53
C GLY A 103 -1.65 9.47 -0.23
N ALA A 104 -1.97 10.77 -0.08
CA ALA A 104 -0.97 11.83 0.00
C ALA A 104 0.07 11.61 1.12
N CYS A 105 -0.39 11.13 2.29
CA CYS A 105 0.49 10.71 3.39
C CYS A 105 0.76 9.20 3.34
N ASP A 106 -0.29 8.43 3.09
CA ASP A 106 -0.35 6.98 3.29
C ASP A 106 -0.77 6.26 2.00
N ALA A 107 0.15 5.82 1.15
CA ALA A 107 1.61 6.00 1.27
C ALA A 107 2.30 6.57 0.01
N LYS A 108 1.56 7.34 -0.81
CA LYS A 108 2.08 7.95 -2.05
C LYS A 108 3.12 9.05 -1.80
N GLY A 109 3.11 9.68 -0.63
CA GLY A 109 4.15 10.62 -0.21
C GLY A 109 5.52 9.95 -0.09
N PRO A 110 5.66 8.93 0.78
CA PRO A 110 6.84 8.07 0.86
C PRO A 110 7.26 7.46 -0.49
N LEU A 111 6.30 6.96 -1.28
CA LEU A 111 6.55 6.46 -2.65
C LEU A 111 7.25 7.50 -3.52
N GLY A 112 6.71 8.72 -3.60
CA GLY A 112 7.31 9.81 -4.37
C GLY A 112 8.71 10.17 -3.88
N ALA A 113 8.95 10.15 -2.57
CA ALA A 113 10.28 10.39 -1.99
C ALA A 113 11.28 9.30 -2.39
N PHE A 114 10.88 8.03 -2.35
CA PHE A 114 11.75 6.92 -2.76
C PHE A 114 12.02 6.91 -4.27
N MET A 115 11.04 7.26 -5.10
CA MET A 115 11.25 7.42 -6.55
C MET A 115 12.30 8.48 -6.86
N LEU A 116 12.24 9.64 -6.19
CA LEU A 116 13.24 10.70 -6.35
C LEU A 116 14.62 10.23 -5.85
N ALA A 117 14.68 9.52 -4.73
CA ALA A 117 15.93 8.97 -4.21
C ALA A 117 16.56 7.97 -5.19
N ALA A 118 15.77 7.06 -5.79
CA ALA A 118 16.25 6.11 -6.79
C ALA A 118 16.86 6.82 -8.01
N VAL A 119 16.22 7.89 -8.50
CA VAL A 119 16.74 8.66 -9.63
C VAL A 119 18.02 9.42 -9.28
N GLU A 120 18.10 10.06 -8.11
CA GLU A 120 19.32 10.76 -7.68
C GLU A 120 20.49 9.76 -7.54
N LEU A 121 20.25 8.57 -6.97
CA LEU A 121 21.25 7.53 -6.85
C LEU A 121 21.71 6.98 -8.20
N ALA A 122 20.79 6.81 -9.16
CA ALA A 122 21.13 6.31 -10.50
C ALA A 122 21.96 7.30 -11.33
N ARG A 123 21.91 8.60 -10.98
CA ARG A 123 22.70 9.67 -11.65
C ARG A 123 24.09 9.86 -11.07
N GLY A 124 24.31 9.41 -9.83
CA GLY A 124 25.57 9.57 -9.10
C GLY A 124 26.54 8.42 -9.30
N GLU A 125 27.55 8.37 -8.43
CA GLU A 125 28.38 7.17 -8.31
C GLU A 125 27.55 6.01 -7.73
N PRO A 126 27.84 4.75 -8.13
CA PRO A 126 27.10 3.59 -7.61
C PRO A 126 27.13 3.56 -6.07
N PRO A 127 25.96 3.44 -5.39
CA PRO A 127 25.90 3.39 -3.94
C PRO A 127 26.66 2.16 -3.38
N PRO A 128 27.00 2.14 -2.08
CA PRO A 128 27.70 1.00 -1.48
C PRO A 128 26.95 -0.34 -1.64
N TYR A 129 25.62 -0.28 -1.62
CA TYR A 129 24.71 -1.42 -1.75
C TYR A 129 23.74 -1.16 -2.90
N THR A 130 23.28 -2.21 -3.56
CA THR A 130 22.19 -2.12 -4.52
C THR A 130 20.94 -1.57 -3.82
N VAL A 131 20.18 -0.72 -4.48
CA VAL A 131 18.90 -0.24 -3.93
C VAL A 131 17.77 -0.88 -4.70
N VAL A 132 16.86 -1.52 -3.98
CA VAL A 132 15.61 -2.05 -4.54
C VAL A 132 14.49 -1.14 -4.07
N LEU A 133 13.83 -0.47 -5.02
CA LEU A 133 12.58 0.23 -4.78
C LEU A 133 11.44 -0.74 -5.06
N ALA A 134 10.49 -0.89 -4.15
CA ALA A 134 9.28 -1.66 -4.38
C ALA A 134 8.04 -0.86 -3.99
N GLY A 135 7.13 -0.68 -4.95
CA GLY A 135 5.74 -0.32 -4.69
C GLY A 135 4.90 -1.59 -4.68
N VAL A 136 4.37 -1.99 -3.53
CA VAL A 136 3.63 -3.26 -3.41
C VAL A 136 2.11 -3.04 -3.44
N CYS A 137 1.38 -4.00 -3.98
CA CYS A 137 -0.08 -3.99 -3.91
C CYS A 137 -0.58 -4.66 -2.63
N ASP A 138 -1.82 -4.35 -2.27
CA ASP A 138 -2.61 -5.11 -1.30
C ASP A 138 -2.14 -5.06 0.15
N GLU A 139 -1.49 -3.97 0.56
CA GLU A 139 -1.10 -3.76 1.96
C GLU A 139 -2.35 -3.61 2.84
N GLU A 140 -3.35 -2.84 2.38
CA GLU A 140 -4.53 -2.44 3.16
C GLU A 140 -5.54 -3.59 3.40
N HIS A 141 -5.14 -4.82 3.09
CA HIS A 141 -5.96 -6.02 3.24
C HIS A 141 -5.17 -7.24 3.75
N ASP A 142 -4.38 -7.89 2.86
CA ASP A 142 -3.78 -9.22 3.11
C ASP A 142 -2.26 -9.27 2.90
N TYR A 143 -1.61 -8.15 2.58
CA TYR A 143 -0.15 -8.02 2.43
C TYR A 143 0.45 -8.93 1.34
N ARG A 144 -0.35 -9.29 0.33
CA ARG A 144 0.08 -10.27 -0.69
C ARG A 144 1.21 -9.73 -1.57
N GLY A 145 1.25 -8.42 -1.83
CA GLY A 145 2.31 -7.78 -2.59
C GLY A 145 3.68 -7.92 -1.95
N VAL A 146 3.82 -7.67 -0.65
CA VAL A 146 5.12 -7.79 0.04
C VAL A 146 5.56 -9.25 0.16
N LEU A 147 4.64 -10.19 0.40
CA LEU A 147 4.96 -11.62 0.42
C LEU A 147 5.47 -12.09 -0.94
N HIS A 148 4.86 -11.64 -2.03
CA HIS A 148 5.33 -11.91 -3.38
C HIS A 148 6.72 -11.29 -3.63
N LEU A 149 6.94 -10.04 -3.20
CA LEU A 149 8.24 -9.37 -3.33
C LEU A 149 9.35 -10.19 -2.66
N LEU A 150 9.14 -10.64 -1.42
CA LEU A 150 10.11 -11.44 -0.67
C LEU A 150 10.49 -12.72 -1.42
N ASN A 151 9.53 -13.39 -2.07
CA ASN A 151 9.81 -14.55 -2.91
C ASN A 151 10.63 -14.18 -4.16
N THR A 152 10.34 -13.05 -4.80
CA THR A 152 11.05 -12.61 -6.02
C THR A 152 12.45 -12.05 -5.77
N LEU A 153 12.75 -11.58 -4.55
CA LEU A 153 14.12 -11.22 -4.17
C LEU A 153 15.06 -12.44 -4.15
N GLY A 154 14.50 -13.65 -4.03
CA GLY A 154 15.24 -14.90 -4.01
C GLY A 154 16.32 -14.88 -2.93
N ASP A 155 17.53 -15.30 -3.29
CA ASP A 155 18.67 -15.37 -2.37
C ASP A 155 19.44 -14.04 -2.24
N ARG A 156 18.91 -12.92 -2.75
CA ARG A 156 19.58 -11.62 -2.65
C ARG A 156 19.69 -11.21 -1.17
N PRO A 157 20.91 -10.97 -0.64
CA PRO A 157 21.05 -10.49 0.74
C PRO A 157 20.45 -9.08 0.88
N VAL A 158 19.57 -8.89 1.87
CA VAL A 158 19.03 -7.57 2.23
C VAL A 158 19.69 -7.13 3.53
N VAL A 159 20.44 -6.03 3.49
CA VAL A 159 21.19 -5.50 4.65
C VAL A 159 20.39 -4.48 5.47
N GLY A 160 19.25 -4.03 4.93
CA GLY A 160 18.32 -3.14 5.62
C GLY A 160 17.12 -2.82 4.75
N ALA A 161 16.03 -2.38 5.39
CA ALA A 161 14.83 -1.93 4.72
C ALA A 161 14.35 -0.61 5.34
N LEU A 162 13.88 0.29 4.50
CA LEU A 162 13.14 1.48 4.88
C LEU A 162 11.71 1.30 4.36
N VAL A 163 10.78 1.08 5.28
CA VAL A 163 9.36 0.91 5.00
C VAL A 163 8.68 2.28 5.08
N GLY A 164 8.03 2.67 3.99
CA GLY A 164 7.47 4.00 3.73
C GLY A 164 6.15 4.27 4.43
N GLU A 165 6.06 4.06 5.74
CA GLU A 165 4.84 4.31 6.52
C GLU A 165 4.85 5.69 7.22
N PRO A 166 3.68 6.31 7.45
CA PRO A 166 3.59 7.62 8.10
C PRO A 166 3.86 7.51 9.61
N THR A 167 5.12 7.67 9.98
CA THR A 167 5.61 7.62 11.36
C THR A 167 5.89 9.00 11.98
N GLY A 168 5.42 10.06 11.32
CA GLY A 168 5.76 11.44 11.71
C GLY A 168 7.25 11.76 11.52
N LEU A 169 7.94 11.04 10.63
CA LEU A 169 9.38 11.11 10.39
C LEU A 169 10.24 10.67 11.58
N VAL A 170 9.66 9.89 12.50
CA VAL A 170 10.38 9.26 13.62
C VAL A 170 10.55 7.78 13.30
N PRO A 171 11.79 7.25 13.23
CA PRO A 171 12.00 5.84 12.92
C PRO A 171 11.25 4.91 13.88
N ALA A 172 10.39 4.06 13.33
CA ALA A 172 9.77 2.94 14.04
C ALA A 172 10.53 1.65 13.67
N THR A 173 11.01 0.91 14.66
CA THR A 173 11.78 -0.33 14.45
C THR A 173 10.97 -1.60 14.65
N ALA A 174 9.73 -1.47 15.12
CA ALA A 174 8.79 -2.58 15.36
C ALA A 174 7.35 -2.06 15.43
N HIS A 175 6.39 -2.95 15.15
CA HIS A 175 4.96 -2.71 15.32
C HIS A 175 4.29 -3.96 15.91
N LYS A 176 3.05 -3.82 16.36
CA LYS A 176 2.26 -4.96 16.87
C LYS A 176 1.85 -5.86 15.69
N GLY A 177 1.76 -7.16 15.95
CA GLY A 177 1.08 -8.09 15.04
C GLY A 177 -0.43 -7.85 15.05
N VAL A 178 -1.10 -8.33 14.01
CA VAL A 178 -2.56 -8.30 13.88
C VAL A 178 -3.09 -9.71 13.64
N VAL A 179 -4.19 -10.05 14.30
CA VAL A 179 -4.96 -11.26 13.96
C VAL A 179 -6.40 -10.84 13.73
N ARG A 180 -6.97 -11.29 12.61
CA ARG A 180 -8.35 -11.00 12.21
C ARG A 180 -9.13 -12.31 12.17
N TYR A 181 -10.30 -12.34 12.79
CA TYR A 181 -11.18 -13.52 12.82
C TYR A 181 -12.57 -13.14 12.32
N THR A 182 -13.22 -14.06 11.61
CA THR A 182 -14.64 -13.94 11.24
C THR A 182 -15.45 -14.92 12.08
N VAL A 183 -16.36 -14.41 12.91
CA VAL A 183 -17.31 -15.24 13.66
C VAL A 183 -18.68 -15.14 13.01
N ARG A 184 -19.31 -16.28 12.72
CA ARG A 184 -20.63 -16.36 12.09
C ARG A 184 -21.57 -17.17 12.96
N THR A 185 -22.73 -16.59 13.26
CA THR A 185 -23.84 -17.28 13.93
C THR A 185 -24.95 -17.54 12.92
N HIS A 186 -25.40 -18.78 12.82
CA HIS A 186 -26.44 -19.19 11.88
C HIS A 186 -27.78 -19.33 12.59
N GLY A 187 -28.77 -18.61 12.08
CA GLY A 187 -30.15 -18.67 12.55
C GLY A 187 -31.07 -19.39 11.56
N ARG A 188 -32.38 -19.31 11.82
CA ARG A 188 -33.46 -19.75 10.93
C ARG A 188 -34.40 -18.57 10.75
N ALA A 189 -34.60 -18.14 9.51
CA ALA A 189 -35.49 -17.03 9.20
C ALA A 189 -36.95 -17.39 9.53
N GLY A 190 -37.71 -16.42 10.01
CA GLY A 190 -39.13 -16.55 10.31
C GLY A 190 -39.78 -15.17 10.49
N HIS A 191 -41.10 -15.13 10.56
CA HIS A 191 -41.84 -13.87 10.74
C HIS A 191 -41.49 -13.27 12.11
N SER A 192 -41.18 -11.98 12.17
CA SER A 192 -40.71 -11.32 13.42
C SER A 192 -41.72 -11.39 14.56
N SER A 193 -43.01 -11.54 14.25
CA SER A 193 -44.08 -11.73 15.24
C SER A 193 -44.24 -13.18 15.74
N ARG A 194 -43.49 -14.15 15.18
CA ARG A 194 -43.50 -15.57 15.56
C ARG A 194 -42.07 -16.05 15.84
N PRO A 195 -41.41 -15.51 16.88
CA PRO A 195 -40.02 -15.83 17.20
C PRO A 195 -39.79 -17.32 17.47
N GLU A 196 -40.81 -18.05 17.93
CA GLU A 196 -40.79 -19.49 18.17
C GLU A 196 -40.55 -20.33 16.90
N ASP A 197 -40.93 -19.81 15.74
CA ASP A 197 -40.72 -20.48 14.45
C ASP A 197 -39.30 -20.21 13.90
N ALA A 198 -38.57 -19.28 14.50
CA ALA A 198 -37.28 -18.78 14.03
C ALA A 198 -36.13 -19.09 15.00
N VAL A 199 -34.89 -18.89 14.53
CA VAL A 199 -33.71 -18.81 15.40
C VAL A 199 -33.02 -17.49 15.07
N ASN A 200 -33.00 -16.57 16.02
CA ASN A 200 -32.41 -15.25 15.79
C ASN A 200 -30.89 -15.33 15.91
N ALA A 201 -30.19 -15.20 14.77
CA ALA A 201 -28.73 -15.18 14.71
C ALA A 201 -28.12 -14.04 15.54
N ILE A 202 -28.80 -12.90 15.68
CA ILE A 202 -28.32 -11.76 16.48
C ILE A 202 -28.28 -12.14 17.96
N SER A 203 -29.32 -12.83 18.45
CA SER A 203 -29.36 -13.30 19.83
C SER A 203 -28.26 -14.33 20.12
N LEU A 204 -27.90 -15.16 19.14
CA LEU A 204 -26.77 -16.10 19.26
C LEU A 204 -25.41 -15.37 19.29
N MET A 205 -25.27 -14.26 18.54
CA MET A 205 -24.03 -13.49 18.49
C MET A 205 -23.81 -12.64 19.76
N ALA A 206 -24.89 -12.19 20.41
CA ALA A 206 -24.81 -11.34 21.60
C ALA A 206 -23.85 -11.85 22.71
N PRO A 207 -23.92 -13.11 23.19
CA PRO A 207 -22.99 -13.61 24.19
C PRO A 207 -21.55 -13.75 23.69
N VAL A 208 -21.35 -14.01 22.38
CA VAL A 208 -20.02 -14.05 21.77
C VAL A 208 -19.37 -12.67 21.83
N LEU A 209 -20.11 -11.62 21.45
CA LEU A 209 -19.62 -10.24 21.53
C LEU A 209 -19.31 -9.83 22.96
N ALA A 210 -20.16 -10.20 23.92
CA ALA A 210 -19.92 -9.92 25.34
C ALA A 210 -18.63 -10.60 25.85
N HIS A 211 -18.34 -11.82 25.39
CA HIS A 211 -17.11 -12.53 25.76
C HIS A 211 -15.85 -11.92 25.11
N LEU A 212 -15.95 -11.47 23.85
CA LEU A 212 -14.82 -10.85 23.13
C LEU A 212 -14.47 -9.45 23.64
N ALA A 213 -15.45 -8.74 24.22
CA ALA A 213 -15.26 -7.40 24.77
C ALA A 213 -14.73 -7.38 26.22
N ALA A 214 -14.71 -8.53 26.89
CA ALA A 214 -14.22 -8.70 28.25
C ALA A 214 -12.68 -8.83 28.29
#